data_AF-F3LGD2-F1
#
_entry.id   AF-F3LGD2-F1
#
_cell.length_a   1.000
_cell.length_b   1.000
_cell.length_c   1.000
_cell.angle_alpha   90.00
_cell.angle_beta   90.00
_cell.angle_gamma   90.00
#
_symmetry.space_group_name_H-M   'P 1'
#
loop_
_entity.id
_entity.type
_entity.pdbx_description
1 polymer ?
#
loop_
_entity_poly.entity_id
_entity_poly.type
_entity_poly.pdbx_seq_one_letter_code
_entity_poly.pdbx_strand_id
1 'polypeptide(L)'
;MSIVVQDVNHATNYVVKVGLTTGVLTQLLCFVVLFFVSHIAISAPKKVLLQEWQASDESSVIVVDHSLWQQVLDQYVVERSQQTYVQYNLLNQVQLKQSNSNTQPSIVDQYLEYLATVNPLTLSRQEQQAYWLNLYNAATVQLIVRNYPVSSITKLGKGLFSFGPWNDDIVTVNQQKISLNDIEHGILRPVYDDPRIHYAVNCASFSCPNLLVTAFTGENIEALLDKGARDYINHTRAVSVKDDELVLSKIYDWFQEDFGGSEEGVISHIKQYANSGLLEQLNTIDTNKIRYAYDWKLNELNELPSQ
;
A
#
# COMPACT_ATOMS: atom_id res chain seq x y z
N MET A 1 41.79 23.69 -20.68
CA MET A 1 42.65 22.52 -20.98
C MET A 1 43.05 22.64 -22.44
N SER A 2 44.33 22.53 -22.79
CA SER A 2 44.78 22.67 -24.17
C SER A 2 45.03 21.28 -24.75
N ILE A 3 44.39 20.96 -25.87
CA ILE A 3 44.58 19.69 -26.58
C ILE A 3 45.36 20.03 -27.85
N VAL A 4 46.47 19.31 -28.08
CA VAL A 4 47.25 19.42 -29.31
C VAL A 4 46.75 18.32 -30.24
N VAL A 5 46.27 18.72 -31.42
CA VAL A 5 45.80 17.79 -32.45
C VAL A 5 46.79 17.87 -33.61
N GLN A 6 47.31 16.72 -34.01
CA GLN A 6 48.24 16.58 -35.13
C GLN A 6 47.47 16.11 -36.37
N ASP A 7 47.57 16.89 -37.45
CA ASP A 7 47.11 16.47 -38.78
C ASP A 7 48.18 15.57 -39.41
N VAL A 8 47.79 14.38 -39.87
CA VAL A 8 48.72 13.33 -40.32
C VAL A 8 49.22 13.60 -41.75
N ASN A 9 48.61 14.55 -42.49
CA ASN A 9 48.94 14.79 -43.90
C ASN A 9 49.68 16.10 -44.19
N HIS A 10 49.77 17.03 -43.23
CA HIS A 10 50.58 18.25 -43.35
C HIS A 10 51.29 18.54 -42.03
N ALA A 11 52.61 18.73 -42.08
CA ALA A 11 53.46 18.96 -40.91
C ALA A 11 53.23 20.36 -40.29
N THR A 12 52.05 20.58 -39.74
CA THR A 12 51.66 21.82 -39.08
C THR A 12 50.90 21.47 -37.81
N ASN A 13 51.45 21.84 -36.65
CA ASN A 13 50.81 21.58 -35.36
C ASN A 13 49.80 22.70 -35.06
N TYR A 14 48.54 22.33 -34.81
CA TYR A 14 47.51 23.27 -34.38
C TYR A 14 47.32 23.17 -32.86
N VAL A 15 47.42 24.30 -32.18
CA VAL A 15 47.08 24.40 -30.75
C VAL A 15 45.64 24.87 -30.63
N VAL A 16 44.72 23.95 -30.35
CA VAL A 16 43.31 24.29 -30.09
C VAL A 16 43.18 24.63 -28.60
N LYS A 17 43.05 25.93 -28.31
CA LYS A 17 42.70 26.40 -26.97
C LYS A 17 41.21 26.20 -26.75
N VAL A 18 40.83 25.09 -26.12
CA VAL A 18 39.47 24.90 -25.63
C VAL A 18 39.32 25.67 -24.32
N GLY A 19 38.75 26.88 -24.43
CA GLY A 19 38.27 27.63 -23.28
C GLY A 19 36.99 26.97 -22.77
N LEU A 20 37.09 26.18 -21.71
CA LEU A 20 35.92 25.85 -20.91
C LEU A 20 35.52 27.14 -20.20
N THR A 21 34.52 27.84 -20.76
CA THR A 21 33.89 28.94 -20.05
C THR A 21 33.29 28.38 -18.77
N THR A 22 33.27 29.19 -17.71
CA THR A 22 32.72 28.81 -16.40
C THR A 22 31.33 28.18 -16.51
N GLY A 23 30.52 28.57 -17.51
CA GLY A 23 29.20 28.00 -17.79
C GLY A 23 29.16 26.51 -18.16
N VAL A 24 30.21 25.96 -18.80
CA VAL A 24 30.23 24.52 -19.18
C VAL A 24 30.51 23.64 -17.96
N LEU A 25 31.35 24.12 -17.03
CA LEU A 25 31.55 23.46 -15.74
C LEU A 25 30.29 23.54 -14.86
N THR A 26 29.56 24.66 -14.87
CA THR A 26 28.29 24.78 -14.15
C THR A 26 27.21 23.85 -14.73
N GLN A 27 27.15 23.69 -16.06
CA GLN A 27 26.20 22.76 -16.71
C GLN A 27 26.54 21.29 -16.41
N LEU A 28 27.82 20.90 -16.40
CA LEU A 28 28.22 19.55 -15.99
C LEU A 28 27.94 19.30 -14.50
N LEU A 29 28.16 20.28 -13.63
CA LEU A 29 27.87 20.18 -12.21
C LEU A 29 26.35 20.05 -11.96
N CYS A 30 25.52 20.78 -12.71
CA CYS A 30 24.07 20.65 -12.65
C CYS A 30 23.59 19.27 -13.13
N PHE A 31 24.22 18.68 -14.15
CA PHE A 31 23.89 17.31 -14.60
C PHE A 31 24.32 16.24 -13.59
N VAL A 32 25.48 16.39 -12.94
CA VAL A 32 25.92 15.46 -11.89
C VAL A 32 25.04 15.59 -10.65
N VAL A 33 24.68 16.82 -10.24
CA VAL A 33 23.73 17.04 -9.13
C VAL A 33 22.36 16.47 -9.47
N LEU A 34 21.83 16.65 -10.70
CA LEU A 34 20.56 16.06 -11.13
C LEU A 34 20.58 14.53 -11.21
N PHE A 35 21.73 13.90 -11.50
CA PHE A 35 21.88 12.44 -11.44
C PHE A 35 21.88 11.91 -9.99
N PHE A 36 22.29 12.72 -9.00
CA PHE A 36 22.24 12.36 -7.58
C PHE A 36 20.90 12.64 -6.88
N VAL A 37 19.88 13.19 -7.56
CA VAL A 37 18.53 13.42 -6.95
C VAL A 37 17.54 12.26 -7.19
N SER A 38 17.92 11.17 -7.85
CA SER A 38 16.97 10.09 -8.18
C SER A 38 16.87 8.95 -7.16
N HIS A 39 17.15 9.21 -5.88
CA HIS A 39 16.71 8.35 -4.77
C HIS A 39 15.93 9.19 -3.76
N ILE A 40 14.85 9.84 -4.19
CA ILE A 40 13.79 10.18 -3.24
C ILE A 40 13.18 8.84 -2.83
N ALA A 41 13.76 8.22 -1.80
CA ALA A 41 13.09 7.17 -1.05
C ALA A 41 11.80 7.80 -0.53
N ILE A 42 10.68 7.48 -1.18
CA ILE A 42 9.35 7.76 -0.66
C ILE A 42 9.22 6.82 0.54
N SER A 43 9.64 7.29 1.72
CA SER A 43 9.43 6.59 2.98
C SER A 43 7.94 6.68 3.34
N ALA A 44 7.40 5.66 4.01
CA ALA A 44 6.05 5.74 4.54
C ALA A 44 5.92 6.93 5.51
N PRO A 45 4.71 7.48 5.66
CA PRO A 45 4.44 8.42 6.74
C PRO A 45 4.81 7.81 8.11
N LYS A 46 5.27 8.68 9.01
CA LYS A 46 5.63 8.28 10.38
C LYS A 46 4.39 7.83 11.14
N LYS A 47 4.58 6.84 12.01
CA LYS A 47 3.61 6.41 13.02
C LYS A 47 3.49 7.49 14.09
N VAL A 48 2.36 8.21 14.11
CA VAL A 48 2.10 9.33 15.04
C VAL A 48 0.74 9.11 15.69
N LEU A 49 0.73 8.67 16.95
CA LEU A 49 -0.48 8.33 17.69
C LEU A 49 -1.45 9.51 17.80
N LEU A 50 -2.68 9.32 17.31
CA LEU A 50 -3.83 10.18 17.55
C LEU A 50 -4.48 9.77 18.88
N GLN A 51 -4.16 10.51 19.94
CA GLN A 51 -4.49 10.16 21.33
C GLN A 51 -5.99 9.98 21.58
N GLU A 52 -6.83 10.72 20.86
CA GLU A 52 -8.29 10.64 20.98
C GLU A 52 -8.87 9.27 20.56
N TRP A 53 -8.12 8.46 19.81
CA TRP A 53 -8.58 7.20 19.25
C TRP A 53 -8.05 5.94 19.94
N GLN A 54 -7.21 6.08 20.97
CA GLN A 54 -6.58 4.92 21.62
C GLN A 54 -7.48 4.20 22.63
N ALA A 55 -8.54 4.86 23.11
CA ALA A 55 -9.35 4.35 24.21
C ALA A 55 -10.28 3.22 23.73
N SER A 56 -10.38 2.16 24.53
CA SER A 56 -11.28 1.03 24.33
C SER A 56 -11.91 0.60 25.66
N ASP A 57 -13.00 -0.16 25.61
CA ASP A 57 -13.71 -0.71 26.77
C ASP A 57 -13.75 -2.25 26.71
N GLU A 58 -12.87 -2.92 27.46
CA GLU A 58 -12.80 -4.39 27.52
C GLU A 58 -14.03 -5.04 28.17
N SER A 59 -14.89 -4.27 28.84
CA SER A 59 -16.18 -4.77 29.33
C SER A 59 -17.30 -4.68 28.29
N SER A 60 -17.02 -4.05 27.14
CA SER A 60 -17.98 -3.90 26.05
C SER A 60 -18.36 -5.24 25.45
N VAL A 61 -19.67 -5.43 25.31
CA VAL A 61 -20.29 -6.58 24.63
C VAL A 61 -20.84 -6.19 23.25
N ILE A 62 -20.51 -5.00 22.77
CA ILE A 62 -20.95 -4.50 21.47
C ILE A 62 -20.22 -5.29 20.38
N VAL A 63 -21.00 -5.80 19.42
CA VAL A 63 -20.50 -6.41 18.18
C VAL A 63 -20.98 -5.56 17.02
N VAL A 64 -20.04 -5.14 16.17
CA VAL A 64 -20.31 -4.33 14.98
C VAL A 64 -20.79 -5.23 13.85
N ASP A 65 -21.88 -4.85 13.20
CA ASP A 65 -22.44 -5.63 12.10
C ASP A 65 -21.67 -5.37 10.80
N HIS A 66 -20.85 -6.34 10.41
CA HIS A 66 -20.07 -6.30 9.18
C HIS A 66 -20.77 -6.96 7.98
N SER A 67 -22.06 -7.32 8.08
CA SER A 67 -22.78 -8.08 7.04
C SER A 67 -22.86 -7.38 5.69
N LEU A 68 -23.03 -6.05 5.66
CA LEU A 68 -22.99 -5.28 4.40
C LEU A 68 -21.62 -5.39 3.74
N TRP A 69 -20.55 -5.28 4.52
CA TRP A 69 -19.19 -5.42 4.01
C TRP A 69 -18.92 -6.84 3.54
N GLN A 70 -19.35 -7.84 4.30
CA GLN A 70 -19.21 -9.24 3.91
C GLN A 70 -19.92 -9.52 2.58
N GLN A 71 -21.10 -8.95 2.34
CA GLN A 71 -21.78 -9.06 1.04
C GLN A 71 -20.95 -8.46 -0.11
N VAL A 72 -20.24 -7.35 0.13
CA VAL A 72 -19.33 -6.78 -0.87
C VAL A 72 -18.15 -7.72 -1.13
N LEU A 73 -17.55 -8.27 -0.07
CA LEU A 73 -16.45 -9.22 -0.18
C LEU A 73 -16.87 -10.46 -0.98
N ASP A 74 -17.99 -11.08 -0.61
CA ASP A 74 -18.52 -12.29 -1.24
C ASP A 74 -18.82 -12.10 -2.74
N GLN A 75 -19.37 -10.94 -3.10
CA GLN A 75 -19.84 -10.69 -4.46
C GLN A 75 -18.76 -10.14 -5.39
N TYR A 76 -17.85 -9.30 -4.88
CA TYR A 76 -16.94 -8.52 -5.72
C TYR A 76 -15.46 -8.85 -5.51
N VAL A 77 -15.09 -9.67 -4.53
CA VAL A 77 -13.71 -10.11 -4.33
C VAL A 77 -13.57 -11.56 -4.77
N VAL A 78 -12.59 -11.81 -5.65
CA VAL A 78 -12.30 -13.16 -6.16
C VAL A 78 -10.87 -13.55 -5.83
N GLU A 79 -10.68 -14.78 -5.38
CA GLU A 79 -9.35 -15.32 -5.13
C GLU A 79 -8.87 -16.14 -6.34
N ARG A 80 -7.64 -15.88 -6.79
CA ARG A 80 -6.92 -16.66 -7.81
C ARG A 80 -5.46 -16.79 -7.37
N SER A 81 -4.96 -18.03 -7.36
CA SER A 81 -3.55 -18.31 -7.03
C SER A 81 -3.08 -17.67 -5.71
N GLN A 82 -3.91 -17.72 -4.66
CA GLN A 82 -3.62 -17.12 -3.33
C GLN A 82 -3.54 -15.58 -3.33
N GLN A 83 -4.00 -14.92 -4.40
CA GLN A 83 -4.20 -13.48 -4.46
C GLN A 83 -5.68 -13.14 -4.63
N THR A 84 -6.12 -12.10 -3.93
CA THR A 84 -7.47 -11.56 -4.07
C THR A 84 -7.49 -10.38 -5.04
N TYR A 85 -8.53 -10.34 -5.87
CA TYR A 85 -8.77 -9.29 -6.85
C TYR A 85 -10.18 -8.72 -6.65
N VAL A 86 -10.33 -7.40 -6.78
CA VAL A 86 -11.61 -6.72 -6.66
C VAL A 86 -12.16 -6.42 -8.06
N GLN A 87 -13.44 -6.75 -8.27
CA GLN A 87 -14.16 -6.49 -9.51
C GLN A 87 -14.70 -5.03 -9.54
N TYR A 88 -13.79 -4.04 -9.54
CA TYR A 88 -14.14 -2.61 -9.46
C TYR A 88 -15.11 -2.16 -10.55
N ASN A 89 -14.94 -2.65 -11.79
CA ASN A 89 -15.85 -2.35 -12.90
C ASN A 89 -17.31 -2.75 -12.59
N LEU A 90 -17.52 -3.98 -12.09
CA LEU A 90 -18.85 -4.47 -11.77
C LEU A 90 -19.48 -3.67 -10.63
N LEU A 91 -18.71 -3.40 -9.58
CA LEU A 91 -19.17 -2.61 -8.44
C LEU A 91 -19.51 -1.16 -8.84
N ASN A 92 -18.71 -0.53 -9.70
CA ASN A 92 -18.99 0.79 -10.26
C ASN A 92 -20.26 0.81 -11.12
N GLN A 93 -20.46 -0.19 -11.99
CA GLN A 93 -21.68 -0.28 -12.81
C GLN A 93 -22.94 -0.39 -11.96
N VAL A 94 -22.89 -1.16 -10.86
CA VAL A 94 -24.01 -1.27 -9.91
C VAL A 94 -24.28 0.07 -9.24
N GLN A 95 -23.23 0.75 -8.75
CA GLN A 95 -23.34 2.07 -8.15
C GLN A 95 -23.96 3.09 -9.12
N LEU A 96 -23.49 3.16 -10.36
CA LEU A 96 -24.02 4.10 -11.37
C LEU A 96 -25.50 3.86 -11.67
N LYS A 97 -25.95 2.60 -11.72
CA LYS A 97 -27.37 2.27 -11.92
C LYS A 97 -28.24 2.72 -10.75
N GLN A 98 -27.73 2.61 -9.52
CA GLN A 98 -28.42 3.06 -8.31
C GLN A 98 -28.53 4.60 -8.27
N SER A 99 -27.42 5.30 -8.52
CA SER A 99 -27.42 6.77 -8.56
C SER A 99 -28.35 7.34 -9.64
N ASN A 100 -28.36 6.77 -10.84
CA ASN A 100 -29.21 7.24 -11.95
C ASN A 100 -30.70 7.03 -11.72
N SER A 101 -31.09 6.11 -10.83
CA SER A 101 -32.48 5.83 -10.51
C SER A 101 -33.00 6.64 -9.30
N ASN A 102 -32.20 7.56 -8.75
CA ASN A 102 -32.45 8.22 -7.46
C ASN A 102 -32.75 7.19 -6.35
N THR A 103 -32.18 5.98 -6.45
CA THR A 103 -32.34 4.95 -5.44
C THR A 103 -31.26 5.08 -4.36
N GLN A 104 -31.34 4.24 -3.34
CA GLN A 104 -30.49 4.21 -2.14
C GLN A 104 -28.98 4.31 -2.47
N PRO A 105 -28.14 4.80 -1.52
CA PRO A 105 -26.67 4.80 -1.67
C PRO A 105 -26.11 3.43 -2.05
N SER A 106 -24.88 3.36 -2.58
CA SER A 106 -24.27 2.06 -2.89
C SER A 106 -24.10 1.21 -1.62
N ILE A 107 -23.99 -0.11 -1.76
CA ILE A 107 -23.80 -1.00 -0.60
C ILE A 107 -22.55 -0.63 0.22
N VAL A 108 -21.48 -0.15 -0.44
CA VAL A 108 -20.27 0.33 0.23
C VAL A 108 -20.53 1.65 0.95
N ASP A 109 -21.28 2.57 0.34
CA ASP A 109 -21.68 3.83 0.99
C ASP A 109 -22.55 3.57 2.22
N GLN A 110 -23.55 2.70 2.11
CA GLN A 110 -24.42 2.30 3.23
C GLN A 110 -23.62 1.72 4.40
N TYR A 111 -22.60 0.89 4.10
CA TYR A 111 -21.74 0.32 5.13
C TYR A 111 -20.88 1.39 5.82
N LEU A 112 -20.28 2.30 5.06
CA LEU A 112 -19.47 3.39 5.62
C LEU A 112 -20.30 4.40 6.42
N GLU A 113 -21.52 4.69 5.96
CA GLU A 113 -22.51 5.49 6.70
C GLU A 113 -22.90 4.81 8.01
N TYR A 114 -23.12 3.49 8.00
CA TYR A 114 -23.36 2.71 9.22
C TYR A 114 -22.18 2.81 10.20
N LEU A 115 -20.96 2.54 9.74
CA LEU A 115 -19.77 2.63 10.61
C LEU A 115 -19.60 4.02 11.21
N ALA A 116 -19.88 5.08 10.45
CA ALA A 116 -19.81 6.46 10.94
C ALA A 116 -20.75 6.74 12.14
N THR A 117 -21.79 5.91 12.35
CA THR A 117 -22.68 6.01 13.52
C THR A 117 -22.18 5.24 14.75
N VAL A 118 -21.22 4.33 14.57
CA VAL A 118 -20.63 3.54 15.66
C VAL A 118 -19.55 4.38 16.33
N ASN A 119 -19.58 4.45 17.67
CA ASN A 119 -18.50 5.05 18.43
C ASN A 119 -17.41 3.99 18.71
N PRO A 120 -16.25 4.02 18.04
CA PRO A 120 -15.23 3.00 18.24
C PRO A 120 -14.59 3.03 19.64
N LEU A 121 -14.74 4.12 20.39
CA LEU A 121 -14.16 4.27 21.73
C LEU A 121 -14.89 3.46 22.81
N THR A 122 -16.10 2.97 22.50
CA THR A 122 -16.90 2.14 23.40
C THR A 122 -16.81 0.65 23.08
N LEU A 123 -15.97 0.27 22.12
CA LEU A 123 -15.77 -1.12 21.70
C LEU A 123 -14.66 -1.78 22.52
N SER A 124 -14.68 -3.10 22.61
CA SER A 124 -13.51 -3.85 23.10
C SER A 124 -12.32 -3.62 22.18
N ARG A 125 -11.10 -3.85 22.67
CA ARG A 125 -9.90 -3.52 21.88
C ARG A 125 -9.83 -4.29 20.55
N GLN A 126 -10.25 -5.56 20.56
CA GLN A 126 -10.29 -6.41 19.36
C GLN A 126 -11.38 -5.96 18.39
N GLU A 127 -12.57 -5.63 18.89
CA GLU A 127 -13.69 -5.14 18.06
C GLU A 127 -13.37 -3.76 17.46
N GLN A 128 -12.69 -2.89 18.22
CA GLN A 128 -12.18 -1.62 17.74
C GLN A 128 -11.17 -1.79 16.60
N GLN A 129 -10.26 -2.76 16.73
CA GLN A 129 -9.27 -3.02 15.69
C GLN A 129 -9.94 -3.52 14.40
N ALA A 130 -10.90 -4.43 14.54
CA ALA A 130 -11.71 -4.93 13.44
C ALA A 130 -12.49 -3.80 12.76
N TYR A 131 -13.10 -2.91 13.53
CA TYR A 131 -13.77 -1.70 13.04
C TYR A 131 -12.83 -0.87 12.15
N TRP A 132 -11.62 -0.53 12.62
CA TRP A 132 -10.69 0.30 11.87
C TRP A 132 -10.14 -0.38 10.61
N LEU A 133 -9.83 -1.67 10.68
CA LEU A 133 -9.38 -2.45 9.52
C LEU A 133 -10.46 -2.52 8.43
N ASN A 134 -11.70 -2.81 8.82
CA ASN A 134 -12.81 -2.85 7.86
C ASN A 134 -13.12 -1.46 7.30
N LEU A 135 -13.08 -0.40 8.12
CA LEU A 135 -13.29 0.98 7.67
C LEU A 135 -12.26 1.39 6.62
N TYR A 136 -10.97 1.15 6.87
CA TYR A 136 -9.89 1.44 5.92
C TYR A 136 -10.13 0.72 4.58
N ASN A 137 -10.39 -0.58 4.64
CA ASN A 137 -10.55 -1.42 3.45
C ASN A 137 -11.78 -1.02 2.63
N ALA A 138 -12.93 -0.82 3.28
CA ALA A 138 -14.16 -0.39 2.61
C ALA A 138 -14.03 1.01 2.01
N ALA A 139 -13.41 1.96 2.72
CA ALA A 139 -13.19 3.30 2.19
C ALA A 139 -12.20 3.31 1.02
N THR A 140 -11.18 2.45 1.04
CA THR A 140 -10.26 2.29 -0.10
C THR A 140 -11.00 1.76 -1.33
N VAL A 141 -11.85 0.73 -1.18
CA VAL A 141 -12.67 0.23 -2.29
C VAL A 141 -13.62 1.32 -2.80
N GLN A 142 -14.30 2.05 -1.92
CA GLN A 142 -15.18 3.16 -2.29
C GLN A 142 -14.44 4.23 -3.11
N LEU A 143 -13.22 4.61 -2.71
CA LEU A 143 -12.40 5.58 -3.42
C LEU A 143 -12.11 5.13 -4.85
N ILE A 144 -11.72 3.87 -5.06
CA ILE A 144 -11.49 3.35 -6.41
C ILE A 144 -12.79 3.33 -7.22
N VAL A 145 -13.88 2.80 -6.65
CA VAL A 145 -15.17 2.67 -7.35
C VAL A 145 -15.71 4.04 -7.78
N ARG A 146 -15.63 5.07 -6.92
CA ARG A 146 -16.08 6.43 -7.23
C ARG A 146 -15.26 7.12 -8.33
N ASN A 147 -14.02 6.67 -8.55
CA ASN A 147 -13.11 7.24 -9.55
C ASN A 147 -12.85 6.28 -10.72
N TYR A 148 -13.61 5.19 -10.82
CA TYR A 148 -13.44 4.21 -11.88
C TYR A 148 -13.94 4.76 -13.23
N PRO A 149 -13.26 4.50 -14.37
CA PRO A 149 -12.01 3.75 -14.50
C PRO A 149 -10.77 4.58 -14.10
N VAL A 150 -9.89 3.97 -13.29
CA VAL A 150 -8.57 4.52 -12.92
C VAL A 150 -7.53 3.41 -12.95
N SER A 151 -6.30 3.70 -13.37
CA SER A 151 -5.26 2.67 -13.51
C SER A 151 -4.51 2.34 -12.22
N SER A 152 -4.56 3.23 -11.22
CA SER A 152 -3.82 3.14 -9.96
C SER A 152 -4.41 4.10 -8.93
N ILE A 153 -4.45 3.69 -7.66
CA ILE A 153 -4.82 4.56 -6.54
C ILE A 153 -3.94 5.82 -6.45
N THR A 154 -2.68 5.73 -6.88
CA THR A 154 -1.72 6.85 -6.85
C THR A 154 -2.08 8.02 -7.77
N LYS A 155 -3.06 7.82 -8.68
CA LYS A 155 -3.59 8.86 -9.57
C LYS A 155 -4.73 9.66 -8.94
N LEU A 156 -5.22 9.23 -7.78
CA LEU A 156 -6.23 9.95 -7.02
C LEU A 156 -5.58 11.01 -6.12
N GLY A 157 -6.42 11.77 -5.42
CA GLY A 157 -6.00 12.84 -4.50
C GLY A 157 -6.40 14.23 -4.99
N LYS A 158 -6.55 15.17 -4.05
CA LYS A 158 -7.06 16.53 -4.32
C LYS A 158 -6.02 17.53 -4.87
N GLY A 159 -4.81 17.10 -5.26
CA GLY A 159 -3.72 17.99 -5.67
C GLY A 159 -3.06 17.62 -7.01
N LEU A 160 -2.59 18.63 -7.77
CA LEU A 160 -1.89 18.43 -9.07
C LEU A 160 -0.58 17.62 -8.98
N PHE A 161 -0.12 17.35 -7.75
CA PHE A 161 1.11 16.58 -7.45
C PHE A 161 0.90 15.58 -6.31
N SER A 162 -0.35 15.24 -5.93
CA SER A 162 -0.59 14.24 -4.89
C SER A 162 -0.22 12.85 -5.40
N PHE A 163 0.50 12.10 -4.58
CA PHE A 163 0.69 10.67 -4.78
C PHE A 163 -0.42 9.96 -4.00
N GLY A 164 -1.59 9.80 -4.64
CA GLY A 164 -2.78 9.14 -4.08
C GLY A 164 -3.57 9.92 -3.03
N PRO A 165 -4.68 9.33 -2.53
CA PRO A 165 -5.71 10.01 -1.75
C PRO A 165 -5.54 9.83 -0.24
N TRP A 166 -4.40 9.34 0.26
CA TRP A 166 -4.28 8.87 1.64
C TRP A 166 -4.48 9.94 2.74
N ASN A 167 -4.32 11.21 2.40
CA ASN A 167 -4.59 12.36 3.29
C ASN A 167 -5.96 13.02 3.04
N ASP A 168 -6.74 12.54 2.08
CA ASP A 168 -8.07 13.09 1.85
C ASP A 168 -9.02 12.60 2.95
N ASP A 169 -9.84 13.50 3.48
CA ASP A 169 -10.96 13.11 4.35
C ASP A 169 -11.86 12.08 3.62
N ILE A 170 -12.00 10.86 4.16
CA ILE A 170 -12.81 9.79 3.56
C ILE A 170 -14.14 9.57 4.30
N VAL A 171 -14.15 9.80 5.62
CA VAL A 171 -15.32 9.58 6.49
C VAL A 171 -15.26 10.51 7.70
N THR A 172 -16.42 10.79 8.31
CA THR A 172 -16.51 11.48 9.59
C THR A 172 -16.95 10.50 10.67
N VAL A 173 -16.12 10.26 11.69
CA VAL A 173 -16.42 9.40 12.84
C VAL A 173 -16.34 10.26 14.10
N ASN A 174 -17.32 10.18 15.00
CA ASN A 174 -17.41 11.03 16.20
C ASN A 174 -17.15 12.54 15.92
N GLN A 175 -17.72 13.07 14.83
CA GLN A 175 -17.57 14.47 14.38
C GLN A 175 -16.15 14.87 13.94
N GLN A 176 -15.20 13.95 13.91
CA GLN A 176 -13.86 14.16 13.38
C GLN A 176 -13.77 13.57 11.97
N LYS A 177 -13.17 14.33 11.06
CA LYS A 177 -12.85 13.81 9.73
C LYS A 177 -11.60 12.95 9.81
N ILE A 178 -11.64 11.82 9.13
CA ILE A 178 -10.60 10.80 9.18
C ILE A 178 -10.18 10.49 7.74
N SER A 179 -8.87 10.39 7.52
CA SER A 179 -8.24 9.94 6.29
C SER A 179 -7.71 8.50 6.42
N LEU A 180 -7.26 7.89 5.30
CA LEU A 180 -6.64 6.56 5.35
C LEU A 180 -5.34 6.57 6.18
N ASN A 181 -4.55 7.65 6.08
CA ASN A 181 -3.34 7.82 6.88
C ASN A 181 -3.64 7.98 8.37
N ASP A 182 -4.73 8.67 8.74
CA ASP A 182 -5.13 8.76 10.14
C ASP A 182 -5.45 7.38 10.71
N ILE A 183 -6.18 6.55 9.95
CA ILE A 183 -6.48 5.18 10.37
C ILE A 183 -5.20 4.34 10.47
N GLU A 184 -4.37 4.31 9.42
CA GLU A 184 -3.22 3.42 9.36
C GLU A 184 -2.07 3.86 10.29
N HIS A 185 -1.68 5.13 10.20
CA HIS A 185 -0.49 5.67 10.87
C HIS A 185 -0.80 6.42 12.16
N GLY A 186 -2.06 6.83 12.34
CA GLY A 186 -2.55 7.50 13.54
C GLY A 186 -3.18 6.58 14.58
N ILE A 187 -3.75 5.45 14.13
CA ILE A 187 -4.53 4.54 14.99
C ILE A 187 -3.95 3.13 14.93
N LEU A 188 -4.02 2.43 13.80
CA LEU A 188 -3.69 1.01 13.68
C LEU A 188 -2.23 0.72 14.08
N ARG A 189 -1.25 1.28 13.37
CA ARG A 189 0.18 1.05 13.66
C ARG A 189 0.59 1.47 15.09
N PRO A 190 0.20 2.65 15.62
CA PRO A 190 0.64 3.08 16.95
C PRO A 190 -0.12 2.46 18.13
N VAL A 191 -1.42 2.20 18.02
CA VAL A 191 -2.22 1.66 19.15
C VAL A 191 -1.99 0.16 19.32
N TYR A 192 -1.82 -0.56 18.22
CA TYR A 192 -1.76 -2.02 18.24
C TYR A 192 -0.35 -2.58 18.19
N ASP A 193 0.60 -1.83 17.62
CA ASP A 193 2.01 -2.20 17.54
C ASP A 193 2.23 -3.62 16.99
N ASP A 194 1.45 -3.98 15.96
CA ASP A 194 1.43 -5.30 15.36
C ASP A 194 1.81 -5.22 13.87
N PRO A 195 2.94 -5.83 13.44
CA PRO A 195 3.35 -5.82 12.04
C PRO A 195 2.34 -6.49 11.10
N ARG A 196 1.46 -7.37 11.61
CA ARG A 196 0.44 -8.06 10.81
C ARG A 196 -0.60 -7.10 10.22
N ILE A 197 -0.72 -5.88 10.76
CA ILE A 197 -1.62 -4.84 10.24
C ILE A 197 -1.34 -4.54 8.77
N HIS A 198 -0.07 -4.54 8.36
CA HIS A 198 0.32 -4.32 6.98
C HIS A 198 -0.31 -5.33 6.03
N TYR A 199 -0.58 -6.55 6.50
CA TYR A 199 -1.21 -7.62 5.72
C TYR A 199 -2.74 -7.62 5.79
N ALA A 200 -3.32 -6.74 6.59
CA ALA A 200 -4.75 -6.63 6.85
C ALA A 200 -5.39 -5.41 6.17
N VAL A 201 -4.58 -4.43 5.77
CA VAL A 201 -5.00 -3.27 5.00
C VAL A 201 -4.66 -3.45 3.51
N ASN A 202 -5.64 -3.24 2.63
CA ASN A 202 -5.48 -3.30 1.19
C ASN A 202 -5.59 -1.91 0.58
N CYS A 203 -4.50 -1.43 -0.01
CA CYS A 203 -4.40 -0.14 -0.67
C CYS A 203 -4.84 -0.15 -2.15
N ALA A 204 -5.60 -1.17 -2.58
CA ALA A 204 -6.06 -1.39 -3.95
C ALA A 204 -4.98 -1.62 -5.03
N SER A 205 -3.69 -1.72 -4.68
CA SER A 205 -2.61 -2.03 -5.63
C SER A 205 -2.36 -3.52 -5.80
N PHE A 206 -1.85 -3.92 -6.97
CA PHE A 206 -1.55 -5.30 -7.34
C PHE A 206 -0.55 -5.96 -6.40
N SER A 207 0.49 -5.22 -6.00
CA SER A 207 1.48 -5.70 -5.02
C SER A 207 1.03 -5.54 -3.56
N CYS A 208 -0.15 -4.97 -3.30
CA CYS A 208 -0.65 -4.82 -1.93
C CYS A 208 -1.03 -6.20 -1.35
N PRO A 209 -1.08 -6.34 -0.01
CA PRO A 209 -1.63 -7.54 0.63
C PRO A 209 -3.08 -7.80 0.25
N ASN A 210 -3.54 -9.03 0.49
CA ASN A 210 -4.89 -9.41 0.06
C ASN A 210 -5.94 -8.55 0.75
N LEU A 211 -6.96 -8.16 0.00
CA LEU A 211 -8.22 -7.79 0.63
C LEU A 211 -8.88 -9.10 1.06
N LEU A 212 -8.84 -9.42 2.34
CA LEU A 212 -9.38 -10.69 2.84
C LEU A 212 -10.86 -10.84 2.47
N VAL A 213 -11.25 -12.06 2.10
CA VAL A 213 -12.63 -12.40 1.71
C VAL A 213 -13.59 -12.53 2.88
N THR A 214 -13.11 -12.30 4.11
CA THR A 214 -13.90 -12.33 5.34
C THR A 214 -13.69 -11.03 6.08
N ALA A 215 -14.77 -10.37 6.49
CA ALA A 215 -14.71 -9.17 7.28
C ALA A 215 -14.11 -9.46 8.67
N PHE A 216 -13.33 -8.52 9.18
CA PHE A 216 -12.79 -8.61 10.53
C PHE A 216 -13.92 -8.47 11.56
N THR A 217 -13.83 -9.21 12.66
CA THR A 217 -14.64 -9.08 13.88
C THR A 217 -13.70 -9.25 15.07
N GLY A 218 -14.11 -8.83 16.26
CA GLY A 218 -13.31 -9.04 17.46
C GLY A 218 -12.99 -10.53 17.69
N GLU A 219 -13.92 -11.43 17.36
CA GLU A 219 -13.73 -12.87 17.53
C GLU A 219 -12.70 -13.47 16.55
N ASN A 220 -12.66 -13.00 15.30
CA ASN A 220 -11.84 -13.62 14.25
C ASN A 220 -10.51 -12.92 13.99
N ILE A 221 -10.27 -11.75 14.59
CA ILE A 221 -9.20 -10.84 14.17
C ILE A 221 -7.80 -11.49 14.24
N GLU A 222 -7.48 -12.18 15.33
CA GLU A 222 -6.16 -12.81 15.49
C GLU A 222 -5.88 -13.86 14.40
N ALA A 223 -6.90 -14.66 14.07
CA ALA A 223 -6.80 -15.68 13.03
C ALA A 223 -6.67 -15.05 11.63
N LEU A 224 -7.41 -13.97 11.36
CA LEU A 224 -7.34 -13.28 10.07
C LEU A 224 -6.02 -12.50 9.90
N LEU A 225 -5.46 -11.92 10.96
CA LEU A 225 -4.14 -11.27 10.95
C LEU A 225 -3.02 -12.28 10.63
N ASP A 226 -3.03 -13.45 11.29
CA ASP A 226 -2.06 -14.52 11.01
C ASP A 226 -2.24 -15.09 9.59
N LYS A 227 -3.49 -15.30 9.15
CA LYS A 227 -3.79 -15.73 7.77
C LYS A 227 -3.27 -14.73 6.75
N GLY A 228 -3.56 -13.44 6.92
CA GLY A 228 -3.09 -12.39 6.01
C GLY A 228 -1.57 -12.37 5.89
N ALA A 229 -0.86 -12.49 7.01
CA ALA A 229 0.59 -12.57 7.05
C ALA A 229 1.12 -13.78 6.26
N ARG A 230 0.60 -14.99 6.53
CA ARG A 230 1.01 -16.21 5.84
C ARG A 230 0.71 -16.15 4.35
N ASP A 231 -0.50 -15.78 3.97
CA ASP A 231 -0.91 -15.73 2.56
C ASP A 231 -0.05 -14.74 1.77
N TYR A 232 0.21 -13.56 2.34
CA TYR A 232 1.00 -12.55 1.66
C TYR A 232 2.47 -12.95 1.56
N ILE A 233 3.13 -13.27 2.67
CA ILE A 233 4.57 -13.61 2.72
C ILE A 233 4.92 -14.77 1.79
N ASN A 234 4.03 -15.75 1.67
CA ASN A 234 4.25 -16.92 0.82
C ASN A 234 3.86 -16.71 -0.65
N HIS A 235 3.44 -15.51 -1.03
CA HIS A 235 3.19 -15.15 -2.41
C HIS A 235 4.38 -14.42 -3.03
N THR A 236 4.61 -14.65 -4.32
CA THR A 236 5.72 -14.07 -5.10
C THR A 236 5.70 -12.55 -5.23
N ARG A 237 4.61 -11.90 -4.80
CA ARG A 237 4.47 -10.43 -4.76
C ARG A 237 5.05 -9.84 -3.48
N ALA A 238 5.15 -10.64 -2.42
CA ALA A 238 5.77 -10.26 -1.15
C ALA A 238 7.24 -10.67 -1.12
N VAL A 239 7.51 -11.95 -1.39
CA VAL A 239 8.85 -12.55 -1.31
C VAL A 239 9.04 -13.49 -2.49
N SER A 240 10.11 -13.29 -3.24
CA SER A 240 10.55 -14.24 -4.27
C SER A 240 12.07 -14.21 -4.40
N VAL A 241 12.66 -15.30 -4.89
CA VAL A 241 14.07 -15.35 -5.25
C VAL A 241 14.17 -15.40 -6.77
N LYS A 242 14.95 -14.49 -7.37
CA LYS A 242 15.19 -14.42 -8.81
C LYS A 242 16.66 -14.12 -9.06
N ASP A 243 17.30 -14.88 -9.93
CA ASP A 243 18.70 -14.66 -10.34
C ASP A 243 19.68 -14.50 -9.15
N ASP A 244 19.53 -15.36 -8.13
CA ASP A 244 20.28 -15.32 -6.85
C ASP A 244 20.11 -14.02 -6.03
N GLU A 245 19.04 -13.26 -6.29
CA GLU A 245 18.65 -12.05 -5.56
C GLU A 245 17.33 -12.27 -4.82
N LEU A 246 17.27 -11.81 -3.57
CA LEU A 246 16.03 -11.79 -2.81
C LEU A 246 15.21 -10.57 -3.21
N VAL A 247 14.02 -10.81 -3.74
CA VAL A 247 13.09 -9.76 -4.17
C VAL A 247 11.98 -9.64 -3.14
N LEU A 248 11.96 -8.50 -2.45
CA LEU A 248 10.98 -8.17 -1.43
C LEU A 248 9.98 -7.12 -1.94
N SER A 249 8.76 -7.15 -1.42
CA SER A 249 7.82 -6.05 -1.62
C SER A 249 8.35 -4.76 -1.01
N LYS A 250 8.11 -3.61 -1.65
CA LYS A 250 8.46 -2.30 -1.08
C LYS A 250 7.83 -2.00 0.28
N ILE A 251 6.80 -2.72 0.71
CA ILE A 251 6.26 -2.53 2.07
C ILE A 251 7.32 -2.79 3.15
N TYR A 252 8.27 -3.71 2.89
CA TYR A 252 9.36 -4.02 3.82
C TYR A 252 10.45 -2.93 3.87
N ASP A 253 10.56 -2.12 2.82
CA ASP A 253 11.42 -0.93 2.76
C ASP A 253 10.74 0.26 3.43
N TRP A 254 9.48 0.53 3.05
CA TRP A 254 8.70 1.66 3.57
C TRP A 254 8.41 1.59 5.06
N PHE A 255 8.15 0.37 5.56
CA PHE A 255 7.73 0.11 6.95
C PHE A 255 8.76 -0.72 7.70
N GLN A 256 10.04 -0.64 7.34
CA GLN A 256 11.11 -1.41 7.98
C GLN A 256 11.09 -1.27 9.52
N GLU A 257 10.78 -0.08 10.03
CA GLU A 257 10.53 0.23 11.45
C GLU A 257 9.59 -0.78 12.12
N ASP A 258 8.48 -1.13 11.46
CA ASP A 258 7.44 -2.01 12.03
C ASP A 258 7.86 -3.48 11.96
N PHE A 259 8.83 -3.82 11.10
CA PHE A 259 9.34 -5.19 10.92
C PHE A 259 10.68 -5.42 11.63
N GLY A 260 10.98 -4.68 12.69
CA GLY A 260 12.20 -4.85 13.49
C GLY A 260 13.32 -3.85 13.18
N GLY A 261 13.08 -2.88 12.31
CA GLY A 261 13.94 -1.70 12.13
C GLY A 261 15.23 -1.92 11.33
N SER A 262 15.44 -3.11 10.77
CA SER A 262 16.56 -3.41 9.87
C SER A 262 16.18 -4.47 8.84
N GLU A 263 17.03 -4.71 7.84
CA GLU A 263 16.85 -5.79 6.88
C GLU A 263 16.88 -7.17 7.58
N GLU A 264 17.75 -7.37 8.57
CA GLU A 264 17.77 -8.60 9.38
C GLU A 264 16.46 -8.78 10.17
N GLY A 265 15.90 -7.68 10.68
CA GLY A 265 14.58 -7.66 11.31
C GLY A 265 13.50 -8.12 10.35
N VAL A 266 13.47 -7.53 9.15
CA VAL A 266 12.54 -7.89 8.06
C VAL A 266 12.65 -9.37 7.73
N ILE A 267 13.85 -9.89 7.52
CA ILE A 267 14.06 -11.31 7.22
C ILE A 267 13.60 -12.20 8.37
N SER A 268 13.87 -11.81 9.61
CA SER A 268 13.43 -12.55 10.80
C SER A 268 11.90 -12.60 10.89
N HIS A 269 11.22 -11.48 10.62
CA HIS A 269 9.77 -11.40 10.56
C HIS A 269 9.20 -12.29 9.44
N ILE A 270 9.77 -12.22 8.22
CA ILE A 270 9.35 -13.06 7.10
C ILE A 270 9.46 -14.54 7.45
N LYS A 271 10.56 -14.97 8.07
CA LYS A 271 10.79 -16.37 8.47
C LYS A 271 9.73 -16.90 9.46
N GLN A 272 9.10 -16.04 10.25
CA GLN A 272 8.05 -16.44 11.19
C GLN A 272 6.78 -16.98 10.49
N TYR A 273 6.48 -16.49 9.28
CA TYR A 273 5.28 -16.86 8.53
C TYR A 273 5.58 -17.63 7.23
N ALA A 274 6.85 -17.77 6.86
CA ALA A 274 7.29 -18.55 5.71
C ALA A 274 6.88 -20.03 5.83
N ASN A 275 6.36 -20.59 4.75
CA ASN A 275 6.18 -22.02 4.60
C ASN A 275 7.54 -22.72 4.46
N SER A 276 7.56 -24.05 4.51
CA SER A 276 8.81 -24.82 4.48
C SER A 276 9.68 -24.52 3.25
N GLY A 277 9.06 -24.38 2.07
CA GLY A 277 9.79 -24.10 0.83
C GLY A 277 10.43 -22.72 0.81
N LEU A 278 9.71 -21.68 1.24
CA LEU A 278 10.25 -20.34 1.34
C LEU A 278 11.31 -20.25 2.46
N LEU A 279 11.08 -20.92 3.59
CA LEU A 279 12.04 -20.93 4.70
C LEU A 279 13.37 -21.57 4.31
N GLU A 280 13.35 -22.64 3.50
CA GLU A 280 14.56 -23.25 2.95
C GLU A 280 15.33 -22.24 2.08
N GLN A 281 14.65 -21.57 1.15
CA GLN A 281 15.25 -20.53 0.30
C GLN A 281 15.88 -19.39 1.14
N LEU A 282 15.17 -18.91 2.15
CA LEU A 282 15.62 -17.83 3.03
C LEU A 282 16.79 -18.23 3.95
N ASN A 283 17.05 -19.52 4.12
CA ASN A 283 18.20 -20.00 4.88
C ASN A 283 19.45 -20.16 4.02
N THR A 284 19.31 -20.21 2.69
CA THR A 284 20.43 -20.40 1.75
C THR A 284 20.79 -19.16 0.95
N ILE A 285 19.85 -18.24 0.74
CA ILE A 285 20.05 -17.04 -0.08
C ILE A 285 20.98 -16.03 0.61
N ASP A 286 21.75 -15.29 -0.20
CA ASP A 286 22.54 -14.15 0.29
C ASP A 286 21.61 -12.96 0.57
N THR A 287 21.31 -12.73 1.85
CA THR A 287 20.44 -11.64 2.29
C THR A 287 21.09 -10.26 2.16
N ASN A 288 22.34 -10.13 1.70
CA ASN A 288 22.94 -8.84 1.36
C ASN A 288 22.54 -8.34 -0.04
N LYS A 289 21.84 -9.17 -0.82
CA LYS A 289 21.34 -8.84 -2.16
C LYS A 289 19.82 -8.78 -2.15
N ILE A 290 19.30 -7.68 -1.61
CA ILE A 290 17.86 -7.43 -1.56
C ILE A 290 17.48 -6.37 -2.60
N ARG A 291 16.46 -6.68 -3.39
CA ARG A 291 15.80 -5.73 -4.27
C ARG A 291 14.34 -5.57 -3.90
N TYR A 292 13.89 -4.33 -3.84
CA TYR A 292 12.50 -4.01 -3.53
C TYR A 292 11.68 -3.72 -4.78
N ALA A 293 10.49 -4.33 -4.91
CA ALA A 293 9.59 -4.17 -6.04
C ALA A 293 8.15 -3.90 -5.60
N TYR A 294 7.40 -3.14 -6.41
CA TYR A 294 6.00 -2.85 -6.16
C TYR A 294 5.28 -2.44 -7.45
N ASP A 295 4.17 -3.10 -7.78
CA ASP A 295 3.27 -2.73 -8.87
C ASP A 295 2.03 -2.00 -8.33
N TRP A 296 1.91 -0.73 -8.72
CA TRP A 296 0.84 0.18 -8.34
C TRP A 296 -0.44 0.04 -9.17
N LYS A 297 -0.46 -0.81 -10.21
CA LYS A 297 -1.71 -1.12 -10.94
C LYS A 297 -2.77 -1.62 -9.97
N LEU A 298 -4.05 -1.44 -10.31
CA LEU A 298 -5.12 -1.94 -9.46
C LEU A 298 -5.05 -3.47 -9.27
N ASN A 299 -5.42 -3.94 -8.09
CA ASN A 299 -5.67 -5.36 -7.81
C ASN A 299 -7.00 -5.83 -8.41
N GLU A 300 -7.13 -5.72 -9.73
CA GLU A 300 -8.30 -6.17 -10.48
C GLU A 300 -7.91 -7.24 -11.50
N LEU A 301 -8.88 -8.07 -11.90
CA LEU A 301 -8.70 -8.94 -13.05
C LEU A 301 -8.97 -8.11 -14.30
N ASN A 302 -7.93 -7.89 -15.11
CA ASN A 302 -8.10 -7.39 -16.47
C ASN A 302 -8.65 -8.51 -17.35
N GLU A 303 -9.93 -8.85 -17.20
CA GLU A 303 -10.66 -9.44 -18.31
C GLU A 303 -11.04 -8.29 -19.24
N LEU A 304 -10.16 -8.01 -20.21
CA LEU A 304 -10.66 -7.45 -21.47
C LEU A 304 -11.84 -8.35 -21.88
N PRO A 305 -13.02 -7.81 -22.21
CA PRO A 305 -14.05 -8.65 -22.80
C PRO A 305 -13.41 -9.37 -23.99
N SER A 306 -13.44 -10.70 -23.94
CA SER A 306 -13.21 -11.53 -25.11
C SER A 306 -14.01 -10.92 -26.25
N GLN A 307 -13.33 -10.66 -27.37
CA GLN A 307 -13.87 -10.04 -28.58
C GLN A 307 -15.25 -10.55 -28.98
#